data_AF-X1FT86-F1
#
_entry.id   AF-X1FT86-F1
#
_cell.length_a   1.000
_cell.length_b   1.000
_cell.length_c   1.000
_cell.angle_alpha   90.00
_cell.angle_beta   90.00
_cell.angle_gamma   90.00
#
_symmetry.space_group_name_H-M   'P 1'
#
loop_
_entity.id
_entity.type
_entity.pdbx_description
1 polymer ?
#
loop_
_entity_poly.entity_id
_entity_poly.type
_entity_poly.pdbx_seq_one_letter_code
_entity_poly.pdbx_strand_id
1 'polypeptide(L)'
;MSIYLKDHAPCGIYCKRCPGVKVYKCKGCREQNGQIKDFPVCKTYECVTSKRYKFCYECEDFPCEKLQPIVNFEIFLPHNSKIYNLLMIKKHGIVKWNEICEKKSDLYYKGRKIQFGGDPLTLEKKNPNLYKKK
;
A
#
# COMPACT_ATOMS: atom_id res chain seq x y z
N MET A 1 2.80 21.87 1.14
CA MET A 1 2.33 20.47 1.28
C MET A 1 2.71 19.74 -0.01
N SER A 2 3.42 18.60 0.03
CA SER A 2 3.81 17.89 -1.21
C SER A 2 2.57 17.46 -1.99
N ILE A 3 2.50 17.79 -3.29
CA ILE A 3 1.36 17.47 -4.18
C ILE A 3 1.07 15.96 -4.26
N TYR A 4 2.05 15.12 -3.90
CA TYR A 4 1.93 13.67 -3.94
C TYR A 4 1.19 13.09 -2.73
N LEU A 5 0.98 13.85 -1.65
CA LEU A 5 0.31 13.32 -0.45
C LEU A 5 -1.11 12.80 -0.73
N LYS A 6 -1.83 13.37 -1.69
CA LYS A 6 -3.16 12.89 -2.10
C LYS A 6 -3.15 11.44 -2.61
N ASP A 7 -2.04 11.03 -3.22
CA ASP A 7 -1.88 9.70 -3.82
C ASP A 7 -1.49 8.64 -2.78
N HIS A 8 -1.09 9.05 -1.57
CA HIS A 8 -0.58 8.16 -0.53
C HIS A 8 -1.34 8.35 0.79
N ALA A 9 -2.14 7.35 1.14
CA ALA A 9 -2.89 7.32 2.39
C ALA A 9 -1.96 7.42 3.61
N PRO A 10 -2.42 7.98 4.74
CA PRO A 10 -1.61 8.01 5.96
C PRO A 10 -1.15 6.62 6.44
N CYS A 11 -1.94 5.58 6.15
CA CYS A 11 -1.62 4.18 6.45
C CYS A 11 -0.70 3.49 5.42
N GLY A 12 -0.23 4.21 4.38
CA GLY A 12 0.66 3.66 3.35
C GLY A 12 -0.03 3.07 2.14
N ILE A 13 -1.36 3.01 2.09
CA ILE A 13 -2.06 2.60 0.86
C ILE A 13 -1.72 3.60 -0.26
N TYR A 14 -1.28 3.07 -1.40
CA TYR A 14 -1.14 3.86 -2.61
C TYR A 14 -2.50 3.95 -3.33
N CYS A 15 -3.15 5.10 -3.21
CA CYS A 15 -4.55 5.30 -3.57
C CYS A 15 -4.83 4.95 -5.03
N LYS A 16 -3.90 5.23 -5.96
CA LYS A 16 -4.09 4.95 -7.40
C LYS A 16 -4.32 3.47 -7.72
N ARG A 17 -3.91 2.56 -6.83
CA ARG A 17 -4.11 1.11 -6.96
C ARG A 17 -5.27 0.59 -6.13
N CYS A 18 -5.98 1.45 -5.42
CA CYS A 18 -7.22 1.08 -4.72
C CYS A 18 -8.36 0.91 -5.74
N PRO A 19 -9.12 -0.22 -5.71
CA PRO A 19 -10.29 -0.40 -6.57
C PRO A 19 -11.29 0.76 -6.47
N GLY A 20 -11.39 1.39 -5.30
CA GLY A 20 -12.31 2.49 -5.06
C GLY A 20 -12.13 3.71 -5.97
N VAL A 21 -10.90 3.97 -6.44
CA VAL A 21 -10.65 5.06 -7.39
C VAL A 21 -11.42 4.83 -8.69
N LYS A 22 -11.46 3.59 -9.17
CA LYS A 22 -12.17 3.21 -10.40
C LYS A 22 -13.65 3.00 -10.17
N VAL A 23 -14.02 2.26 -9.12
CA VAL A 23 -15.40 1.79 -8.91
C VAL A 23 -16.34 2.92 -8.51
N TYR A 24 -15.91 3.85 -7.66
CA TYR A 24 -16.77 4.93 -7.15
C TYR A 24 -16.09 6.31 -7.17
N LYS A 25 -15.14 6.53 -8.09
CA LYS A 25 -14.44 7.82 -8.29
C LYS A 25 -13.82 8.37 -7.00
N CYS A 26 -13.30 7.49 -6.15
CA CYS A 26 -12.66 7.86 -4.89
C CYS A 26 -11.51 8.83 -5.11
N LYS A 27 -11.49 9.92 -4.33
CA LYS A 27 -10.42 10.93 -4.36
C LYS A 27 -9.28 10.66 -3.38
N GLY A 28 -9.32 9.51 -2.71
CA GLY A 28 -8.35 9.12 -1.69
C GLY A 28 -8.73 9.60 -0.30
N CYS A 29 -8.22 8.89 0.72
CA CYS A 29 -8.65 9.10 2.11
C CYS A 29 -8.35 10.51 2.65
N ARG A 30 -7.30 11.20 2.18
CA ARG A 30 -6.99 12.57 2.63
C ARG A 30 -8.01 13.58 2.13
N GLU A 31 -8.41 13.46 0.86
CA GLU A 31 -9.44 14.36 0.29
C GLU A 31 -10.83 14.05 0.85
N GLN A 32 -11.08 12.81 1.26
CA GLN A 32 -12.37 12.37 1.80
C GLN A 32 -12.40 12.24 3.33
N ASN A 33 -11.42 12.80 4.04
CA ASN A 33 -11.35 12.76 5.51
C ASN A 33 -11.51 11.36 6.12
N GLY A 34 -10.95 10.34 5.47
CA GLY A 34 -11.00 8.95 5.91
C GLY A 34 -12.33 8.25 5.66
N GLN A 35 -13.36 8.95 5.16
CA GLN A 35 -14.67 8.39 4.84
C GLN A 35 -14.72 8.01 3.36
N ILE A 36 -14.77 6.72 3.07
CA ILE A 36 -14.81 6.23 1.70
C ILE A 36 -16.24 5.82 1.35
N LYS A 37 -16.85 6.46 0.34
CA LYS A 37 -18.26 6.24 -0.02
C LYS A 37 -19.17 6.51 1.20
N ASP A 38 -20.05 5.59 1.52
CA ASP A 38 -20.99 5.56 2.64
C ASP A 38 -20.45 4.72 3.82
N PHE A 39 -19.18 4.29 3.78
CA PHE A 39 -18.57 3.58 4.89
C PHE A 39 -18.28 4.51 6.07
N PRO A 40 -18.18 3.95 7.30
CA PRO A 40 -17.69 4.71 8.44
C PRO A 40 -16.30 5.29 8.21
N VAL A 41 -15.96 6.34 8.94
CA VAL A 41 -14.61 6.91 8.94
C VAL A 41 -13.60 5.82 9.32
N CYS A 42 -12.51 5.72 8.56
CA CYS A 42 -11.48 4.73 8.81
C CYS A 42 -10.76 4.99 10.15
N LYS A 43 -10.83 4.03 11.07
CA LYS A 43 -10.15 4.09 12.38
C LYS A 43 -8.64 4.36 12.28
N THR A 44 -7.96 3.84 11.24
CA THR A 44 -6.53 4.13 11.02
C THR A 44 -6.30 5.56 10.58
N TYR A 45 -7.23 6.13 9.80
CA TYR A 45 -7.16 7.54 9.41
C TYR A 45 -7.33 8.45 10.63
N GLU A 46 -8.37 8.21 11.43
CA GLU A 46 -8.63 8.97 12.68
C GLU A 46 -7.45 8.92 13.65
N CYS A 47 -6.84 7.75 13.82
CA CYS A 47 -5.66 7.58 14.67
C CYS A 47 -4.47 8.44 14.21
N VAL A 48 -4.22 8.52 12.91
CA VAL A 48 -3.10 9.30 12.36
C VAL A 48 -3.37 10.80 12.46
N THR A 49 -4.59 11.22 12.14
CA THR A 49 -4.98 12.64 12.18
C THR A 49 -5.09 13.19 13.60
N SER A 50 -5.58 12.40 14.56
CA SER A 50 -5.66 12.83 15.98
C SER A 50 -4.28 13.07 16.58
N LYS A 51 -3.28 12.28 16.19
CA LYS A 51 -1.87 12.45 16.56
C LYS A 51 -1.13 13.52 15.73
N ARG A 52 -1.82 14.16 14.78
CA ARG A 52 -1.25 15.16 13.83
C ARG A 52 -0.08 14.64 12.99
N TYR A 53 -0.03 13.32 12.77
CA TYR A 53 0.96 12.71 11.90
C TYR A 53 0.52 12.77 10.43
N LYS A 54 1.48 12.83 9.53
CA LYS A 54 1.27 12.69 8.08
C LYS A 54 1.15 11.22 7.69
N PHE A 55 1.91 10.35 8.32
CA PHE A 55 1.99 8.92 8.05
C PHE A 55 2.13 8.11 9.33
N CYS A 56 1.66 6.86 9.33
CA CYS A 56 1.77 6.00 10.50
C CYS A 56 3.21 5.75 10.96
N TYR A 57 4.22 5.86 10.10
CA TYR A 57 5.62 5.60 10.49
C TYR A 57 6.19 6.63 11.48
N GLU A 58 5.49 7.75 11.70
CA GLU A 58 5.84 8.78 12.67
C GLU A 58 5.39 8.40 14.10
N CYS A 59 4.54 7.39 14.25
CA CYS A 59 4.09 6.88 15.54
C CYS A 59 5.17 6.04 16.22
N GLU A 60 5.35 6.19 17.53
CA GLU A 60 6.29 5.38 18.32
C GLU A 60 5.92 3.89 18.30
N ASP A 61 4.62 3.58 18.32
CA ASP A 61 4.09 2.20 18.20
C ASP A 61 4.19 1.61 16.78
N PHE A 62 4.84 2.29 15.82
CA PHE A 62 4.93 1.78 14.45
C PHE A 62 5.97 0.66 14.32
N PRO A 63 5.62 -0.50 13.72
CA PRO A 63 4.32 -0.88 13.17
C PRO A 63 3.33 -1.41 14.23
N CYS A 64 2.04 -1.13 14.07
CA CYS A 64 1.00 -1.59 15.00
C CYS A 64 -0.06 -2.50 14.33
N GLU A 65 -0.91 -3.12 15.15
CA GLU A 65 -2.01 -4.02 14.75
C GLU A 65 -2.93 -3.47 13.63
N LYS A 66 -3.11 -2.14 13.54
CA LYS A 66 -3.98 -1.52 12.52
C LYS A 66 -3.41 -1.60 11.10
N LEU A 67 -2.16 -2.02 10.97
CA LEU A 67 -1.42 -2.16 9.72
C LEU A 67 -1.11 -3.62 9.37
N GLN A 68 -1.61 -4.57 10.17
CA GLN A 68 -1.36 -5.99 9.95
C GLN A 68 -1.81 -6.43 8.55
N PRO A 69 -1.00 -7.22 7.82
CA PRO A 69 -1.42 -7.81 6.56
C PRO A 69 -2.51 -8.87 6.79
N ILE A 70 -3.44 -8.97 5.85
CA ILE A 70 -4.59 -9.86 5.91
C ILE A 70 -4.67 -10.63 4.59
N VAL A 71 -4.61 -11.96 4.66
CA VAL A 71 -4.69 -12.82 3.47
C VAL A 71 -6.13 -12.94 2.99
N ASN A 72 -7.07 -13.16 3.90
CA ASN A 72 -8.48 -13.41 3.59
C ASN A 72 -9.30 -12.11 3.57
N PHE A 73 -8.77 -11.08 2.91
CA PHE A 73 -9.46 -9.81 2.70
C PHE A 73 -9.32 -9.35 1.25
N GLU A 74 -9.71 -10.26 0.35
CA GLU A 74 -9.52 -10.17 -1.10
C GLU A 74 -10.12 -8.91 -1.72
N ILE A 75 -11.17 -8.38 -1.08
CA ILE A 75 -11.91 -7.19 -1.52
C ILE A 75 -11.03 -5.92 -1.48
N PHE A 76 -9.91 -5.92 -0.72
CA PHE A 76 -9.00 -4.78 -0.64
C PHE A 76 -7.52 -5.16 -0.77
N LEU A 77 -7.18 -5.61 -1.98
CA LEU A 77 -5.82 -5.84 -2.50
C LEU A 77 -4.69 -4.92 -1.96
N PRO A 78 -4.82 -3.58 -1.84
CA PRO A 78 -3.72 -2.72 -1.40
C PRO A 78 -3.40 -2.78 0.11
N HIS A 79 -4.19 -3.46 0.93
CA HIS A 79 -3.98 -3.46 2.39
C HIS A 79 -2.68 -4.15 2.81
N ASN A 80 -2.22 -5.15 2.06
CA ASN A 80 -0.99 -5.87 2.39
C ASN A 80 0.29 -5.12 2.03
N SER A 81 0.19 -4.04 1.24
CA SER A 81 1.33 -3.21 0.85
C SER A 81 1.61 -2.05 1.84
N LYS A 82 0.75 -1.84 2.84
CA LYS A 82 0.80 -0.69 3.78
C LYS A 82 2.19 -0.50 4.42
N ILE A 83 2.68 -1.53 5.10
CA ILE A 83 3.96 -1.47 5.82
C ILE A 83 5.13 -1.22 4.87
N TYR A 84 5.18 -1.97 3.76
CA TYR A 84 6.23 -1.81 2.76
C TYR A 84 6.25 -0.37 2.21
N ASN A 85 5.08 0.16 1.84
CA ASN A 85 4.98 1.52 1.32
C ASN A 85 5.40 2.57 2.37
N LEU A 86 4.99 2.43 3.63
CA LEU A 86 5.39 3.34 4.71
C LEU A 86 6.91 3.35 4.91
N LEU A 87 7.54 2.18 4.93
CA LEU A 87 9.00 2.06 5.06
C LEU A 87 9.73 2.65 3.86
N MET A 88 9.19 2.48 2.64
CA MET A 88 9.79 3.06 1.45
C MET A 88 9.62 4.59 1.39
N ILE A 89 8.50 5.13 1.86
CA ILE A 89 8.32 6.58 2.03
C ILE A 89 9.30 7.11 3.07
N LYS A 90 9.45 6.43 4.21
CA LYS A 90 10.42 6.82 5.25
C LYS A 90 11.87 6.80 4.72
N LYS A 91 12.22 5.79 3.93
CA LYS A 91 13.57 5.61 3.36
C LYS A 91 13.91 6.61 2.26
N HIS A 92 12.98 6.88 1.34
CA HIS A 92 13.25 7.63 0.12
C HIS A 92 12.64 9.03 0.09
N GLY A 93 11.77 9.34 1.05
CA GLY A 93 10.87 10.48 0.95
C GLY A 93 9.70 10.22 -0.02
N ILE A 94 8.65 11.03 0.12
CA ILE A 94 7.41 10.86 -0.65
C ILE A 94 7.58 11.10 -2.15
N VAL A 95 8.48 12.01 -2.55
CA VAL A 95 8.71 12.38 -3.95
C VAL A 95 9.28 11.18 -4.72
N LYS A 96 10.46 10.70 -4.31
CA LYS A 96 11.11 9.54 -4.94
C LYS A 96 10.29 8.27 -4.83
N TRP A 97 9.59 8.07 -3.71
CA TRP A 97 8.68 6.92 -3.61
C TRP A 97 7.55 7.01 -4.64
N ASN A 98 6.92 8.16 -4.80
CA ASN A 98 5.82 8.34 -5.75
C ASN A 98 6.24 8.04 -7.20
N GLU A 99 7.45 8.41 -7.60
CA GLU A 99 7.99 8.11 -8.94
C GLU A 99 8.08 6.60 -9.24
N ILE A 100 8.36 5.77 -8.23
CA ILE A 100 8.59 4.33 -8.40
C ILE A 100 7.45 3.45 -7.87
N CYS A 101 6.50 4.01 -7.11
CA CYS A 101 5.46 3.25 -6.40
C CYS A 101 4.57 2.46 -7.37
N GLU A 102 4.27 3.02 -8.54
CA GLU A 102 3.48 2.38 -9.60
C GLU A 102 4.14 1.07 -10.04
N LYS A 103 5.42 1.12 -10.42
CA LYS A 103 6.21 -0.05 -10.84
C LYS A 103 6.34 -1.08 -9.73
N LYS A 104 6.57 -0.64 -8.49
CA LYS A 104 6.64 -1.54 -7.32
C LYS A 104 5.30 -2.22 -7.05
N SER A 105 4.19 -1.51 -7.26
CA SER A 105 2.85 -2.08 -7.15
C SER A 105 2.57 -3.12 -8.24
N ASP A 106 2.99 -2.86 -9.49
CA ASP A 106 2.88 -3.87 -10.56
C ASP A 106 3.65 -5.14 -10.23
N LEU A 107 4.87 -5.03 -9.72
CA LEU A 107 5.64 -6.19 -9.27
C LEU A 107 4.95 -6.94 -8.13
N TYR A 108 4.35 -6.23 -7.17
CA TYR A 108 3.62 -6.87 -6.07
C TYR A 108 2.42 -7.70 -6.56
N TYR A 109 1.61 -7.18 -7.49
CA TYR A 109 0.40 -7.87 -7.95
C TYR A 109 0.66 -8.91 -9.05
N LYS A 110 1.56 -8.60 -9.98
CA LYS A 110 1.78 -9.40 -11.21
C LYS A 110 3.09 -10.16 -11.19
N GLY A 111 4.05 -9.70 -10.41
CA GLY A 111 5.38 -10.27 -10.37
C GLY A 111 5.40 -11.67 -9.75
N ARG A 112 6.43 -12.42 -10.11
CA ARG A 112 6.72 -13.76 -9.59
C ARG A 112 8.20 -13.82 -9.22
N LYS A 113 8.54 -14.65 -8.24
CA LYS A 113 9.94 -15.03 -8.01
C LYS A 113 10.30 -16.13 -8.99
N ILE A 114 11.51 -16.06 -9.52
CA ILE A 114 12.01 -17.04 -10.49
C ILE A 114 12.15 -18.39 -9.77
N GLN A 115 12.91 -18.47 -8.68
CA GLN A 115 13.14 -19.74 -7.99
C GLN A 115 13.00 -19.63 -6.47
N PHE A 116 13.75 -18.72 -5.84
CA PHE A 116 13.91 -18.67 -4.39
C PHE A 116 13.22 -17.47 -3.75
N GLY A 117 13.04 -17.55 -2.43
CA GLY A 117 12.44 -16.48 -1.64
C GLY A 117 13.25 -15.17 -1.65
N GLY A 118 14.55 -15.22 -1.88
CA GLY A 118 15.42 -14.04 -1.96
C GLY A 118 15.43 -13.35 -3.33
N ASP A 119 14.93 -14.01 -4.37
CA ASP A 119 15.04 -13.50 -5.74
C ASP A 119 14.17 -12.26 -5.95
N PRO A 120 14.61 -11.33 -6.82
CA PRO A 120 13.78 -10.23 -7.26
C PRO A 120 12.46 -10.71 -7.87
N LEU A 121 11.40 -9.93 -7.67
CA LEU A 121 10.17 -10.09 -8.43
C LEU A 121 10.44 -9.71 -9.88
N THR A 122 10.07 -10.60 -10.80
CA THR A 122 10.10 -10.35 -12.25
C THR A 122 8.70 -10.47 -12.83
N LEU A 123 8.45 -9.84 -13.97
CA LEU A 123 7.21 -9.99 -14.75
C LEU A 123 7.32 -11.13 -15.78
N GLU A 124 8.38 -11.93 -15.71
CA GLU A 124 8.66 -13.00 -16.65
C GLU A 124 7.69 -14.17 -16.42
N LYS A 125 7.38 -14.88 -17.51
CA LYS A 125 6.56 -16.09 -17.42
C LYS A 125 7.37 -17.18 -16.72
N LYS A 126 6.80 -17.69 -15.63
CA LYS A 126 7.40 -18.74 -14.82
C LYS A 126 7.38 -20.07 -15.56
N ASN A 127 8.49 -20.82 -15.51
CA ASN A 127 8.48 -22.22 -15.92
C ASN A 127 7.51 -23.01 -15.00
N PRO A 128 6.45 -23.63 -15.53
CA PRO A 128 5.46 -24.35 -14.72
C PRO A 128 6.05 -25.55 -13.96
N ASN A 129 7.25 -26.02 -14.33
CA ASN A 129 7.93 -27.15 -13.69
C ASN A 129 8.89 -26.74 -12.56
N LEU A 130 9.03 -25.44 -12.25
CA LEU A 130 10.01 -24.93 -11.26
C LEU A 130 9.90 -25.51 -9.84
N TYR A 131 8.73 -26.01 -9.45
CA TYR A 131 8.46 -26.55 -8.10
C TYR A 131 8.08 -28.03 -8.13
N LYS A 132 8.08 -28.66 -9.31
CA LYS A 132 7.94 -30.11 -9.36
C LYS A 132 9.21 -30.69 -8.77
N LYS A 133 9.06 -31.48 -7.69
CA LYS A 133 10.14 -32.35 -7.24
C LYS A 133 10.60 -33.15 -8.45
N LYS A 134 11.92 -33.16 -8.71
CA LYS A 134 12.52 -34.13 -9.64
C LYS A 134 12.15 -35.53 -9.21
#